data_AF-A0A914XLG8-F1
#
_entry.id   AF-A0A914XLG8-F1
#
_cell.length_a   1.000
_cell.length_b   1.000
_cell.length_c   1.000
_cell.angle_alpha   90.00
_cell.angle_beta   90.00
_cell.angle_gamma   90.00
#
_symmetry.space_group_name_H-M   'P 1'
#
loop_
_entity.id
_entity.type
_entity.pdbx_description
1 polymer ?
#
loop_
_entity_poly.entity_id
_entity_poly.type
_entity_poly.pdbx_seq_one_letter_code
_entity_poly.pdbx_strand_id
1 'polypeptide(L)'
;MGEFVEQSLEELLPVYEQLERVQLFKPNEVHGGDPKLWQDAANWEFTVNRSAVNARALLQQALRRFPQNRHLYLTLFDIEVNYVRRLKKREEFLKKGIDREQKKKQKTSGIDGLESDDDEDETKGDNVDFDPVPDAVMQLKLAEVIINEGLRTVKDDHRSELLLEFWRSARKCGEVAQRLEVELFERLWTEKDHCEHAWLAKVERDAGDDPYAVYDEAVELLPTEKMIRFYADFCERRVSNDPFAVVKLRKALSLLRENGWASIADCTRLVDLLDDGTSDDDRIATLESALKAHPNSVELWLALLRIKVADASLSRKEIQKVFNQATTAVSAEAVLPVYQLAVDWTLATAPEKVRRLFEQSFTTLVAVSAPMKTSYLRYLATTGVDDYRIEYRRLAKTRPTSAAFHRCAIELEMSRRPHPDVQWLKEAHENAASECGDLPDVWLAYCEFCMAHRPELTSAVYQRATLRLTGHAAEHFNLGWTRLLQRSSDDLALPASSTRND
;
A
#
# COMPACT_ATOMS: atom_id res chain seq x y z
N MET A 1 -2.81 42.50 -11.29
CA MET A 1 -2.89 41.64 -10.08
C MET A 1 -1.88 40.50 -10.16
N GLY A 2 -1.93 39.62 -11.18
CA GLY A 2 -0.94 38.53 -11.34
C GLY A 2 0.53 39.00 -11.40
N GLU A 3 0.84 39.94 -12.29
CA GLU A 3 2.21 40.50 -12.43
C GLU A 3 2.72 41.17 -11.14
N PHE A 4 1.83 41.80 -10.37
CA PHE A 4 2.18 42.43 -9.09
C PHE A 4 2.49 41.39 -8.01
N VAL A 5 1.77 40.26 -8.02
CA VAL A 5 2.04 39.14 -7.13
C VAL A 5 3.35 38.44 -7.52
N GLU A 6 3.61 38.26 -8.82
CA GLU A 6 4.85 37.66 -9.34
C GLU A 6 6.06 38.53 -8.96
N GLN A 7 5.97 39.85 -9.16
CA GLN A 7 7.01 40.80 -8.75
C GLN A 7 7.23 40.82 -7.23
N SER A 8 6.15 40.76 -6.44
CA SER A 8 6.25 40.69 -4.97
C SER A 8 6.88 39.37 -4.50
N LEU A 9 6.62 38.26 -5.20
CA LEU A 9 7.23 36.95 -4.89
C LEU A 9 8.70 36.92 -5.29
N GLU A 10 9.09 37.56 -6.41
CA GLU A 10 10.50 37.71 -6.80
C GLU A 10 11.29 38.55 -5.78
N GLU A 11 10.69 39.61 -5.24
CA GLU A 11 11.30 40.42 -4.17
C GLU A 11 11.48 39.62 -2.87
N LEU A 12 10.63 38.61 -2.62
CA LEU A 12 10.72 37.72 -1.46
C LEU A 12 11.64 36.51 -1.69
N LEU A 13 12.10 36.26 -2.91
CA LEU A 13 13.00 35.14 -3.23
C LEU A 13 14.25 35.09 -2.33
N PRO A 14 14.96 36.19 -2.06
CA PRO A 14 16.12 36.17 -1.16
C PRO A 14 15.76 35.77 0.28
N VAL A 15 14.52 36.06 0.73
CA VAL A 15 14.01 35.67 2.04
C VAL A 15 13.75 34.17 2.07
N TYR A 16 13.14 33.62 1.02
CA TYR A 16 12.93 32.17 0.90
C TYR A 16 14.26 31.41 0.81
N GLU A 17 15.26 31.92 0.09
CA GLU A 17 16.61 31.36 0.05
C GLU A 17 17.30 31.39 1.42
N GLN A 18 17.07 32.44 2.23
CA GLN A 18 17.54 32.48 3.61
C GLN A 18 16.84 31.42 4.48
N LEU A 19 15.53 31.25 4.32
CA LEU A 19 14.74 30.22 5.03
C LEU A 19 15.16 28.79 4.63
N GLU A 20 15.60 28.59 3.39
CA GLU A 20 16.25 27.35 2.96
C GLU A 20 17.57 27.12 3.71
N ARG A 21 18.42 28.15 3.84
CA ARG A 21 19.71 28.05 4.57
C ARG A 21 19.54 27.67 6.04
N VAL A 22 18.44 28.10 6.68
CA VAL A 22 18.09 27.68 8.05
C VAL A 22 17.25 26.39 8.10
N GLN A 23 17.16 25.64 7.00
CA GLN A 23 16.49 24.34 6.89
C GLN A 23 14.98 24.37 7.21
N LEU A 24 14.35 25.53 7.10
CA LEU A 24 12.90 25.71 7.26
C LEU A 24 12.14 25.36 5.98
N PHE A 25 12.74 25.62 4.82
CA PHE A 25 12.26 25.15 3.53
C PHE A 25 13.28 24.24 2.86
N LYS A 26 12.79 23.33 2.03
CA LYS A 26 13.63 22.50 1.17
C LYS A 26 14.02 23.28 -0.09
N PRO A 27 15.18 23.00 -0.70
CA PRO A 27 15.60 23.61 -1.97
C PRO A 27 14.54 23.51 -3.08
N ASN A 28 13.81 22.39 -3.10
CA ASN A 28 12.76 22.15 -4.11
C ASN A 28 11.52 23.03 -3.92
N GLU A 29 11.23 23.46 -2.69
CA GLU A 29 10.08 24.31 -2.34
C GLU A 29 10.34 25.78 -2.70
N VAL A 30 11.61 26.22 -2.57
CA VAL A 30 12.03 27.58 -2.90
C VAL A 30 12.28 27.74 -4.39
N HIS A 31 12.93 26.76 -5.01
CA HIS A 31 13.36 26.87 -6.40
C HIS A 31 12.44 26.18 -7.40
N GLY A 32 11.28 25.64 -7.00
CA GLY A 32 10.35 24.96 -7.91
C GLY A 32 11.00 23.77 -8.65
N GLY A 33 11.81 23.00 -7.93
CA GLY A 33 12.59 21.87 -8.48
C GLY A 33 11.76 20.62 -8.79
N ASP A 34 10.53 20.55 -8.29
CA ASP A 34 9.62 19.42 -8.49
C ASP A 34 8.52 19.78 -9.52
N PRO A 35 8.48 19.11 -10.70
CA PRO A 35 7.42 19.29 -11.69
C PRO A 35 6.00 19.08 -11.16
N LYS A 36 5.83 18.33 -10.06
CA LYS A 36 4.52 18.11 -9.45
C LYS A 36 3.94 19.40 -8.85
N LEU A 37 4.76 20.22 -8.19
CA LEU A 37 4.33 21.50 -7.62
C LEU A 37 3.79 22.45 -8.69
N TRP A 38 4.42 22.46 -9.88
CA TRP A 38 3.94 23.23 -11.02
C TRP A 38 2.57 22.75 -11.52
N GLN A 39 2.31 21.44 -11.53
CA GLN A 39 1.00 20.89 -11.88
C GLN A 39 -0.06 21.31 -10.87
N ASP A 40 0.24 21.18 -9.58
CA ASP A 40 -0.69 21.53 -8.50
C ASP A 40 -1.04 23.03 -8.53
N ALA A 41 -0.04 23.89 -8.74
CA ALA A 41 -0.23 25.34 -8.88
C ALA A 41 -1.08 25.70 -10.11
N ALA A 42 -0.80 25.11 -11.27
CA ALA A 42 -1.57 25.35 -12.48
C ALA A 42 -3.02 24.86 -12.36
N ASN A 43 -3.23 23.70 -11.73
CA ASN A 43 -4.57 23.19 -11.46
C ASN A 43 -5.34 24.11 -10.51
N TRP A 44 -4.70 24.66 -9.48
CA TRP A 44 -5.31 25.64 -8.58
C TRP A 44 -5.70 26.93 -9.33
N GLU A 45 -4.81 27.47 -10.18
CA GLU A 45 -5.11 28.64 -11.01
C GLU A 45 -6.33 28.41 -11.92
N PHE A 46 -6.43 27.24 -12.54
CA PHE A 46 -7.54 26.93 -13.43
C PHE A 46 -8.87 26.64 -12.71
N THR A 47 -8.81 26.00 -11.55
CA THR A 47 -10.02 25.54 -10.82
C THR A 47 -10.53 26.57 -9.82
N VAL A 48 -9.64 27.15 -9.01
CA VAL A 48 -9.97 28.08 -7.94
C VAL A 48 -9.93 29.52 -8.44
N ASN A 49 -8.81 29.94 -9.04
CA ASN A 49 -8.67 31.31 -9.55
C ASN A 49 -9.39 31.55 -10.89
N ARG A 50 -9.89 30.46 -11.52
CA ARG A 50 -10.62 30.45 -12.80
C ARG A 50 -9.84 31.12 -13.96
N SER A 51 -8.50 31.13 -13.90
CA SER A 51 -7.65 31.73 -14.90
C SER A 51 -6.93 30.65 -15.72
N ALA A 52 -7.45 30.36 -16.92
CA ALA A 52 -6.76 29.48 -17.86
C ALA A 52 -5.46 30.09 -18.41
N VAL A 53 -5.38 31.43 -18.46
CA VAL A 53 -4.19 32.14 -18.96
C VAL A 53 -3.03 32.00 -17.98
N ASN A 54 -3.27 32.20 -16.68
CA ASN A 54 -2.23 32.05 -15.66
C ASN A 54 -1.77 30.60 -15.56
N ALA A 55 -2.72 29.66 -15.54
CA ALA A 55 -2.39 28.23 -15.49
C ALA A 55 -1.53 27.80 -16.69
N ARG A 56 -1.86 28.29 -17.89
CA ARG A 56 -1.06 28.07 -19.10
C ARG A 56 0.33 28.68 -18.99
N ALA A 57 0.44 29.92 -18.51
CA ALA A 57 1.73 30.60 -18.35
C ALA A 57 2.66 29.82 -17.40
N LEU A 58 2.16 29.40 -16.24
CA LEU A 58 2.89 28.57 -15.28
C LEU A 58 3.37 27.26 -15.91
N LEU A 59 2.51 26.55 -16.63
CA LEU A 59 2.89 25.28 -17.27
C LEU A 59 3.88 25.47 -18.42
N GLN A 60 3.78 26.56 -19.19
CA GLN A 60 4.76 26.89 -20.22
C GLN A 60 6.13 27.22 -19.62
N GLN A 61 6.18 27.94 -18.49
CA GLN A 61 7.42 28.16 -17.74
C GLN A 61 7.99 26.83 -17.22
N ALA A 62 7.14 25.96 -16.65
CA ALA A 62 7.54 24.64 -16.18
C ALA A 62 8.12 23.77 -17.32
N LEU A 63 7.48 23.77 -18.49
CA LEU A 63 7.93 23.00 -19.66
C LEU A 63 9.26 23.50 -20.24
N ARG A 64 9.58 24.79 -20.12
CA ARG A 64 10.93 25.30 -20.48
C ARG A 64 12.01 24.70 -19.59
N ARG A 65 11.70 24.46 -18.32
CA ARG A 65 12.64 23.87 -17.35
C ARG A 65 12.66 22.34 -17.39
N PHE A 66 11.52 21.72 -17.65
CA PHE A 66 11.33 20.27 -17.65
C PHE A 66 10.72 19.78 -18.97
N PRO A 67 11.41 19.95 -20.11
CA PRO A 67 10.84 19.72 -21.44
C PRO A 67 10.51 18.26 -21.75
N GLN A 68 11.07 17.30 -21.01
CA GLN A 68 10.79 15.87 -21.17
C GLN A 68 9.69 15.36 -20.21
N ASN A 69 9.12 16.22 -19.36
CA ASN A 69 8.13 15.79 -18.40
C ASN A 69 6.75 15.66 -19.05
N ARG A 70 6.33 14.41 -19.27
CA ARG A 70 5.03 14.05 -19.85
C ARG A 70 3.83 14.58 -19.07
N HIS A 71 3.91 14.63 -17.73
CA HIS A 71 2.77 15.01 -16.90
C HIS A 71 2.44 16.49 -17.04
N LEU A 72 3.45 17.35 -17.24
CA LEU A 72 3.23 18.77 -17.53
C LEU A 72 2.49 18.98 -18.86
N TYR A 73 2.83 18.23 -19.91
CA TYR A 73 2.09 18.28 -21.17
C TYR A 73 0.64 17.80 -21.01
N LEU A 74 0.42 16.74 -20.24
CA LEU A 74 -0.93 16.23 -19.95
C LEU A 74 -1.77 17.24 -19.19
N THR A 75 -1.24 17.84 -18.12
CA THR A 75 -1.96 18.88 -17.37
C THR A 75 -2.27 20.09 -18.25
N LEU A 76 -1.32 20.50 -19.09
CA LEU A 76 -1.54 21.62 -20.01
C LEU A 76 -2.64 21.30 -21.03
N PHE A 77 -2.61 20.12 -21.64
CA PHE A 77 -3.65 19.66 -22.54
C PHE A 77 -5.02 19.60 -21.85
N ASP A 78 -5.09 19.00 -20.67
CA ASP A 78 -6.33 18.89 -19.88
C ASP A 78 -6.94 20.26 -19.60
N ILE A 79 -6.11 21.24 -19.22
CA ILE A 79 -6.56 22.61 -18.97
C ILE A 79 -7.12 23.25 -20.24
N GLU A 80 -6.43 23.11 -21.39
CA GLU A 80 -6.90 23.67 -22.66
C GLU A 80 -8.23 23.07 -23.11
N VAL A 81 -8.35 21.74 -23.08
CA VAL A 81 -9.58 21.09 -23.55
C VAL A 81 -10.75 21.40 -22.60
N ASN A 82 -10.51 21.42 -21.28
CA ASN A 82 -11.54 21.79 -20.30
C ASN A 82 -11.90 23.28 -20.36
N TYR A 83 -10.97 24.16 -20.70
CA TYR A 83 -11.25 25.57 -20.92
C TYR A 83 -12.22 25.76 -22.09
N VAL A 84 -11.95 25.13 -23.24
CA VAL A 84 -12.86 25.17 -24.40
C VAL A 84 -14.21 24.54 -24.09
N ARG A 85 -14.23 23.45 -23.31
CA ARG A 85 -15.48 22.84 -22.83
C ARG A 85 -16.32 23.83 -22.01
N ARG A 86 -15.70 24.60 -21.12
CA ARG A 86 -16.38 25.65 -20.33
C ARG A 86 -16.91 26.77 -21.23
N LEU A 87 -16.14 27.17 -22.25
CA LEU A 87 -16.56 28.21 -23.20
C LEU A 87 -17.76 27.79 -24.04
N LYS A 88 -17.77 26.58 -24.62
CA LYS A 88 -18.91 26.07 -25.39
C LYS A 88 -20.19 25.98 -24.54
N LYS A 89 -20.09 25.50 -23.29
CA LYS A 89 -21.22 25.48 -22.35
C LYS A 89 -21.75 26.87 -22.05
N ARG A 90 -20.87 27.86 -21.90
CA ARG A 90 -21.25 29.27 -21.69
C ARG A 90 -21.97 29.82 -22.92
N GLU A 91 -21.47 29.55 -24.12
CA GLU A 91 -22.10 29.97 -25.38
C GLU A 91 -23.50 29.37 -25.55
N GLU A 92 -23.67 28.08 -25.27
CA GLU A 92 -24.98 27.40 -25.31
C GLU A 92 -25.97 27.99 -24.29
N PHE A 93 -25.50 28.31 -23.08
CA PHE A 93 -26.33 28.92 -22.05
C PHE A 93 -26.81 30.32 -22.46
N LEU A 94 -25.90 31.13 -23.02
CA LEU A 94 -26.21 32.46 -23.53
C LEU A 94 -27.23 32.40 -24.68
N LYS A 95 -27.04 31.49 -25.64
CA LYS A 95 -28.00 31.26 -26.75
C LYS A 95 -29.40 30.92 -26.21
N LYS A 96 -29.49 30.00 -25.24
CA LYS A 96 -30.77 29.64 -24.59
C LYS A 96 -31.41 30.78 -23.80
N GLY A 97 -30.61 31.68 -23.22
CA GLY A 97 -31.09 32.88 -22.53
C GLY A 97 -31.74 33.88 -23.50
N ILE A 98 -31.06 34.17 -24.61
CA ILE A 98 -31.56 35.03 -25.68
C ILE A 98 -32.87 34.48 -26.27
N ASP A 99 -32.93 33.17 -26.55
CA ASP A 99 -34.14 32.52 -27.06
C ASP A 99 -35.34 32.61 -26.09
N ARG A 100 -35.07 32.56 -24.77
CA ARG A 100 -36.11 32.72 -23.73
C ARG A 100 -36.62 34.15 -23.64
N GLU A 101 -35.74 35.14 -23.74
CA GLU A 101 -36.13 36.56 -23.76
C GLU A 101 -36.93 36.92 -25.01
N GLN A 102 -36.54 36.41 -26.18
CA GLN A 102 -37.30 36.59 -27.42
C GLN A 102 -38.68 35.95 -27.35
N LYS A 103 -38.81 34.76 -26.74
CA LYS A 103 -40.12 34.12 -26.48
C LYS A 103 -40.98 34.85 -25.47
N LYS A 104 -40.40 35.53 -24.47
CA LYS A 104 -41.14 36.41 -23.54
C LYS A 104 -41.65 37.66 -24.26
N LYS A 105 -40.82 38.32 -25.07
CA LYS A 105 -41.19 39.52 -25.85
C LYS A 105 -42.28 39.24 -26.90
N GLN A 106 -42.33 38.03 -27.46
CA GLN A 106 -43.42 37.62 -28.37
C GLN A 106 -44.75 37.26 -27.65
N LYS A 107 -44.71 36.91 -26.35
CA LYS A 107 -45.92 36.63 -25.57
C LYS A 107 -46.58 37.89 -25.00
N THR A 108 -45.82 38.94 -24.75
CA THR A 108 -46.33 40.22 -24.22
C THR A 108 -46.90 41.16 -25.28
N SER A 109 -46.74 40.86 -26.58
CA SER A 109 -47.29 41.68 -27.68
C SER A 109 -48.72 41.29 -28.10
N GLY A 110 -49.47 40.54 -27.28
CA GLY A 110 -50.79 39.99 -27.65
C GLY A 110 -51.92 40.11 -26.63
N ILE A 111 -51.69 40.69 -25.45
CA ILE A 111 -52.76 40.90 -24.45
C ILE A 111 -52.59 42.30 -23.85
N ASP A 112 -53.58 43.14 -24.11
CA ASP A 112 -53.71 44.52 -23.62
C ASP A 112 -54.39 44.50 -22.24
N GLY A 113 -53.78 45.17 -21.26
CA GLY A 113 -54.37 45.54 -19.96
C GLY A 113 -54.43 44.46 -18.87
N LEU A 114 -53.52 44.53 -17.90
CA LEU A 114 -53.81 44.83 -16.48
C LEU A 114 -52.51 44.81 -15.66
N GLU A 115 -52.35 45.81 -14.80
CA GLU A 115 -51.27 45.97 -13.83
C GLU A 115 -51.27 44.83 -12.78
N SER A 116 -50.07 44.36 -12.43
CA SER A 116 -49.76 43.98 -11.06
C SER A 116 -48.25 44.03 -10.82
N ASP A 117 -47.96 44.60 -9.66
CA ASP A 117 -46.69 45.04 -9.10
C ASP A 117 -45.59 43.99 -8.94
N ASP A 118 -44.37 44.53 -8.93
CA ASP A 118 -43.20 44.15 -8.13
C ASP A 118 -42.68 42.71 -8.21
N ASP A 119 -41.64 42.55 -9.03
CA ASP A 119 -40.34 42.02 -8.57
C ASP A 119 -39.27 42.52 -9.55
N GLU A 120 -38.81 43.76 -9.33
CA GLU A 120 -37.55 44.26 -9.89
C GLU A 120 -36.38 43.52 -9.24
N ASP A 121 -36.11 42.29 -9.70
CA ASP A 121 -34.80 41.70 -9.48
C ASP A 121 -33.87 42.24 -10.58
N GLU A 122 -33.20 43.35 -10.23
CA GLU A 122 -32.13 43.98 -11.00
C GLU A 122 -31.04 42.96 -11.36
N THR A 123 -31.24 42.20 -12.43
CA THR A 123 -30.12 41.77 -13.27
C THR A 123 -29.81 42.93 -14.19
N LYS A 124 -29.12 43.93 -13.63
CA LYS A 124 -28.30 44.85 -14.43
C LYS A 124 -27.44 43.97 -15.32
N GLY A 125 -27.88 43.83 -16.57
CA GLY A 125 -27.05 43.33 -17.63
C GLY A 125 -25.89 44.31 -17.76
N ASP A 126 -24.76 43.95 -17.16
CA ASP A 126 -23.50 44.44 -17.68
C ASP A 126 -23.50 44.02 -19.16
N ASN A 127 -23.69 45.01 -20.04
CA ASN A 127 -23.16 44.97 -21.39
C ASN A 127 -21.63 44.86 -21.26
N VAL A 128 -21.15 43.68 -20.85
CA VAL A 128 -19.75 43.32 -21.03
C VAL A 128 -19.63 43.06 -22.51
N ASP A 129 -19.02 44.00 -23.22
CA ASP A 129 -18.50 43.78 -24.57
C ASP A 129 -17.84 42.41 -24.60
N PHE A 130 -18.48 41.49 -25.31
CA PHE A 130 -18.01 40.11 -25.38
C PHE A 130 -16.91 40.10 -26.43
N ASP A 131 -15.66 40.18 -26.00
CA ASP A 131 -14.53 39.92 -26.89
C ASP A 131 -14.77 38.55 -27.55
N PRO A 132 -14.85 38.47 -28.89
CA PRO A 132 -15.03 37.21 -29.59
C PRO A 132 -13.86 36.29 -29.20
N VAL A 133 -14.17 35.17 -28.57
CA VAL A 133 -13.14 34.15 -28.33
C VAL A 133 -12.63 33.71 -29.70
N PRO A 134 -11.31 33.74 -29.96
CA PRO A 134 -10.79 33.38 -31.27
C PRO A 134 -11.18 31.96 -31.68
N ASP A 135 -11.63 31.79 -32.92
CA ASP A 135 -12.02 30.49 -33.48
C ASP A 135 -10.94 29.41 -33.31
N ALA A 136 -9.66 29.80 -33.34
CA ALA A 136 -8.54 28.91 -33.12
C ALA A 136 -8.55 28.24 -31.73
N VAL A 137 -9.01 28.96 -30.70
CA VAL A 137 -9.19 28.44 -29.34
C VAL A 137 -10.38 27.48 -29.33
N MET A 138 -11.51 27.87 -29.92
CA MET A 138 -12.72 27.03 -30.00
C MET A 138 -12.51 25.73 -30.80
N GLN A 139 -11.55 25.74 -31.73
CA GLN A 139 -11.14 24.59 -32.56
C GLN A 139 -10.06 23.71 -31.92
N LEU A 140 -9.61 24.01 -30.70
CA LEU A 140 -8.57 23.28 -29.96
C LEU A 140 -7.19 23.24 -30.65
N LYS A 141 -6.84 24.24 -31.47
CA LYS A 141 -5.53 24.28 -32.16
C LYS A 141 -4.35 24.31 -31.19
N LEU A 142 -4.50 24.95 -30.03
CA LEU A 142 -3.47 24.94 -29.01
C LEU A 142 -3.24 23.53 -28.44
N ALA A 143 -4.29 22.74 -28.28
CA ALA A 143 -4.20 21.36 -27.84
C ALA A 143 -3.43 20.49 -28.84
N GLU A 144 -3.62 20.70 -30.16
CA GLU A 144 -2.82 20.04 -31.20
C GLU A 144 -1.33 20.39 -31.12
N VAL A 145 -1.02 21.67 -30.89
CA VAL A 145 0.37 22.12 -30.71
C VAL A 145 1.00 21.44 -29.50
N ILE A 146 0.28 21.35 -28.39
CA ILE A 146 0.74 20.67 -27.16
C ILE A 146 1.00 19.19 -27.44
N ILE A 147 0.09 18.50 -28.14
CA ILE A 147 0.28 17.10 -28.54
C ILE A 147 1.55 16.94 -29.39
N ASN A 148 1.67 17.73 -30.46
CA ASN A 148 2.78 17.61 -31.39
C ASN A 148 4.14 17.93 -30.73
N GLU A 149 4.18 18.92 -29.83
CA GLU A 149 5.40 19.28 -29.10
C GLU A 149 5.75 18.23 -28.03
N GLY A 150 4.77 17.74 -27.27
CA GLY A 150 4.97 16.68 -26.30
C GLY A 150 5.52 15.40 -26.95
N LEU A 151 4.98 15.01 -28.11
CA LEU A 151 5.46 13.84 -28.86
C LEU A 151 6.84 14.01 -29.49
N ARG A 152 7.32 15.25 -29.69
CA ARG A 152 8.67 15.53 -30.21
C ARG A 152 9.73 15.55 -29.12
N THR A 153 9.36 15.97 -27.92
CA THR A 153 10.28 16.26 -26.82
C THR A 153 10.42 15.10 -25.84
N VAL A 154 9.34 14.34 -25.61
CA VAL A 154 9.34 13.18 -24.70
C VAL A 154 10.04 11.99 -25.35
N LYS A 155 10.82 11.25 -24.55
CA LYS A 155 11.56 10.06 -24.97
C LYS A 155 10.64 8.98 -25.57
N ASP A 156 11.15 8.24 -26.54
CA ASP A 156 10.40 7.24 -27.29
C ASP A 156 9.62 6.24 -26.43
N ASP A 157 10.22 5.74 -25.35
CA ASP A 157 9.60 4.77 -24.42
C ASP A 157 8.30 5.27 -23.76
N HIS A 158 8.10 6.59 -23.66
CA HIS A 158 6.93 7.21 -23.02
C HIS A 158 6.00 7.90 -24.02
N ARG A 159 6.32 7.90 -25.33
CA ARG A 159 5.49 8.56 -26.35
C ARG A 159 4.14 7.89 -26.51
N SER A 160 4.11 6.56 -26.55
CA SER A 160 2.86 5.79 -26.69
C SER A 160 1.96 5.92 -25.47
N GLU A 161 2.55 5.98 -24.27
CA GLU A 161 1.82 6.22 -23.01
C GLU A 161 1.24 7.64 -22.97
N LEU A 162 2.05 8.65 -23.32
CA LEU A 162 1.61 10.04 -23.41
C LEU A 162 0.46 10.19 -24.42
N LEU A 163 0.58 9.52 -25.58
CA LEU A 163 -0.45 9.55 -26.62
C LEU A 163 -1.75 8.89 -26.16
N LEU A 164 -1.69 7.77 -25.44
CA LEU A 164 -2.85 7.13 -24.81
C LEU A 164 -3.54 8.06 -23.80
N GLU A 165 -2.77 8.77 -22.97
CA GLU A 165 -3.33 9.69 -21.98
C GLU A 165 -3.98 10.93 -22.62
N PHE A 166 -3.38 11.49 -23.69
CA PHE A 166 -4.05 12.54 -24.48
C PHE A 166 -5.37 12.03 -25.07
N TRP A 167 -5.38 10.82 -25.61
CA TRP A 167 -6.59 10.21 -26.15
C TRP A 167 -7.67 10.02 -25.07
N ARG A 168 -7.31 9.46 -23.91
CA ARG A 168 -8.23 9.30 -22.75
C ARG A 168 -8.81 10.63 -22.30
N SER A 169 -7.99 11.69 -22.26
CA SER A 169 -8.45 13.03 -21.91
C SER A 169 -9.41 13.60 -22.96
N ALA A 170 -9.10 13.48 -24.25
CA ALA A 170 -9.98 13.90 -25.33
C ALA A 170 -11.35 13.17 -25.25
N ARG A 171 -11.34 11.85 -25.05
CA ARG A 171 -12.55 11.03 -24.88
C ARG A 171 -13.42 11.48 -23.69
N LYS A 172 -12.82 11.82 -22.55
CA LYS A 172 -13.54 12.39 -21.38
C LYS A 172 -14.21 13.74 -21.69
N CYS A 173 -13.80 14.42 -22.76
CA CYS A 173 -14.37 15.68 -23.21
C CYS A 173 -15.57 15.53 -24.16
N GLY A 174 -15.84 14.32 -24.64
CA GLY A 174 -16.97 14.02 -25.53
C GLY A 174 -16.94 14.87 -26.81
N GLU A 175 -18.11 15.36 -27.22
CA GLU A 175 -18.32 16.13 -28.45
C GLU A 175 -17.36 17.32 -28.63
N VAL A 176 -16.88 17.92 -27.52
CA VAL A 176 -15.97 19.07 -27.58
C VAL A 176 -14.63 18.70 -28.24
N ALA A 177 -14.13 17.50 -28.00
CA ALA A 177 -12.82 17.03 -28.46
C ALA A 177 -12.91 15.78 -29.36
N GLN A 178 -14.10 15.42 -29.85
CA GLN A 178 -14.32 14.22 -30.67
C GLN A 178 -13.37 14.14 -31.88
N ARG A 179 -13.11 15.26 -32.55
CA ARG A 179 -12.15 15.33 -33.65
C ARG A 179 -10.74 14.89 -33.23
N LEU A 180 -10.27 15.40 -32.08
CA LEU A 180 -8.96 15.03 -31.53
C LEU A 180 -8.94 13.58 -31.04
N GLU A 181 -10.04 13.09 -30.46
CA GLU A 181 -10.15 11.69 -30.03
C GLU A 181 -9.93 10.73 -31.22
N VAL A 182 -10.61 10.97 -32.35
CA VAL A 182 -10.47 10.13 -33.55
C VAL A 182 -9.05 10.20 -34.10
N GLU A 183 -8.51 11.42 -34.24
CA GLU A 183 -7.15 11.62 -34.77
C GLU A 183 -6.07 10.98 -33.87
N LEU A 184 -6.19 11.12 -32.55
CA LEU A 184 -5.26 10.52 -31.60
C LEU A 184 -5.34 9.00 -31.61
N PHE A 185 -6.54 8.44 -31.78
CA PHE A 185 -6.70 6.99 -31.93
C PHE A 185 -6.03 6.49 -33.21
N GLU A 186 -6.23 7.16 -34.34
CA GLU A 186 -5.57 6.79 -35.62
C GLU A 186 -4.04 6.87 -35.52
N ARG A 187 -3.53 7.87 -34.78
CA ARG A 187 -2.09 7.99 -34.48
C ARG A 187 -1.57 6.86 -33.58
N LEU A 188 -2.39 6.33 -32.67
CA LEU A 188 -2.07 5.16 -31.85
C LEU A 188 -2.14 3.86 -32.67
N TRP A 189 -3.18 3.72 -33.47
CA TRP A 189 -3.53 2.50 -34.19
C TRP A 189 -2.96 2.51 -35.62
N THR A 190 -1.63 2.61 -35.73
CA THR A 190 -0.95 2.52 -37.03
C THR A 190 -0.71 1.08 -37.47
N GLU A 191 -0.84 0.79 -38.76
CA GLU A 191 -0.75 -0.57 -39.34
C GLU A 191 0.62 -1.27 -39.16
N LYS A 192 1.66 -0.54 -38.72
CA LYS A 192 3.04 -1.03 -38.74
C LYS A 192 3.61 -1.38 -37.37
N ASP A 193 2.99 -0.96 -36.27
CA ASP A 193 3.43 -1.35 -34.92
C ASP A 193 2.33 -1.10 -33.86
N HIS A 194 1.54 -2.13 -33.55
CA HIS A 194 0.54 -2.05 -32.48
C HIS A 194 1.23 -2.23 -31.13
N CYS A 195 1.68 -1.13 -30.51
CA CYS A 195 2.22 -1.16 -29.15
C CYS A 195 1.15 -1.51 -28.10
N GLU A 196 1.56 -1.85 -26.87
CA GLU A 196 0.65 -2.26 -25.79
C GLU A 196 -0.41 -1.17 -25.48
N HIS A 197 -0.01 0.10 -25.58
CA HIS A 197 -0.89 1.24 -25.34
C HIS A 197 -1.95 1.42 -26.43
N ALA A 198 -1.65 1.03 -27.68
CA ALA A 198 -2.63 1.03 -28.76
C ALA A 198 -3.71 -0.04 -28.49
N TRP A 199 -3.32 -1.22 -27.99
CA TRP A 199 -4.25 -2.26 -27.56
C TRP A 199 -5.13 -1.83 -26.39
N LEU A 200 -4.57 -1.13 -25.39
CA LEU A 200 -5.37 -0.52 -24.32
C LEU A 200 -6.41 0.46 -24.87
N ALA A 201 -6.03 1.32 -25.82
CA ALA A 201 -6.98 2.23 -26.46
C ALA A 201 -8.08 1.47 -27.20
N LYS A 202 -7.74 0.39 -27.94
CA LYS A 202 -8.71 -0.47 -28.62
C LYS A 202 -9.67 -1.14 -27.63
N VAL A 203 -9.15 -1.69 -26.52
CA VAL A 203 -9.99 -2.23 -25.44
C VAL A 203 -10.93 -1.15 -24.91
N GLU A 204 -10.44 0.04 -24.57
CA GLU A 204 -11.29 1.09 -24.00
C GLU A 204 -12.31 1.65 -24.99
N ARG A 205 -11.96 1.70 -26.28
CA ARG A 205 -12.83 2.21 -27.34
C ARG A 205 -13.89 1.19 -27.76
N ASP A 206 -13.45 -0.03 -28.01
CA ASP A 206 -14.20 -1.12 -28.63
C ASP A 206 -14.63 -2.17 -27.60
N ALA A 207 -14.48 -1.91 -26.30
CA ALA A 207 -15.16 -2.65 -25.24
C ALA A 207 -16.67 -2.49 -25.40
N GLY A 208 -17.24 -3.24 -26.33
CA GLY A 208 -18.63 -3.62 -26.34
C GLY A 208 -18.87 -4.64 -25.22
N ASP A 209 -19.54 -5.74 -25.55
CA ASP A 209 -19.96 -6.71 -24.53
C ASP A 209 -18.83 -7.66 -24.05
N ASP A 210 -17.75 -7.86 -24.83
CA ASP A 210 -16.64 -8.77 -24.48
C ASP A 210 -15.24 -8.13 -24.60
N PRO A 211 -14.74 -7.47 -23.55
CA PRO A 211 -13.38 -6.94 -23.52
C PRO A 211 -12.29 -8.01 -23.41
N TYR A 212 -12.61 -9.25 -23.01
CA TYR A 212 -11.62 -10.32 -22.88
C TYR A 212 -11.11 -10.79 -24.23
N ALA A 213 -11.99 -10.84 -25.24
CA ALA A 213 -11.60 -11.19 -26.61
C ALA A 213 -10.51 -10.27 -27.18
N VAL A 214 -10.60 -8.97 -26.90
CA VAL A 214 -9.60 -7.98 -27.38
C VAL A 214 -8.25 -8.19 -26.68
N TYR A 215 -8.25 -8.51 -25.38
CA TYR A 215 -7.01 -8.85 -24.67
C TYR A 215 -6.42 -10.19 -25.12
N ASP A 216 -7.25 -11.19 -25.39
CA ASP A 216 -6.78 -12.48 -25.91
C ASP A 216 -6.10 -12.28 -27.28
N GLU A 217 -6.72 -11.52 -28.20
CA GLU A 217 -6.14 -11.14 -29.50
C GLU A 217 -4.81 -10.37 -29.31
N ALA A 218 -4.77 -9.43 -28.37
CA ALA A 218 -3.59 -8.64 -28.08
C ALA A 218 -2.41 -9.48 -27.57
N VAL A 219 -2.66 -10.42 -26.66
CA VAL A 219 -1.61 -11.29 -26.11
C VAL A 219 -1.11 -12.30 -27.15
N GLU A 220 -1.98 -12.74 -28.07
CA GLU A 220 -1.57 -13.61 -29.19
C GLU A 220 -0.65 -12.89 -30.19
N LEU A 221 -0.95 -11.62 -30.50
CA LEU A 221 -0.17 -10.82 -31.46
C LEU A 221 1.05 -10.13 -30.82
N LEU A 222 0.96 -9.79 -29.52
CA LEU A 222 1.99 -9.08 -28.76
C LEU A 222 2.19 -9.73 -27.37
N PRO A 223 2.90 -10.87 -27.29
CA PRO A 223 3.15 -11.57 -26.03
C PRO A 223 4.27 -10.89 -25.24
N THR A 224 4.14 -9.61 -24.89
CA THR A 224 5.09 -8.89 -24.04
C THR A 224 4.67 -8.96 -22.57
N GLU A 225 5.64 -8.85 -21.65
CA GLU A 225 5.34 -8.79 -20.22
C GLU A 225 4.33 -7.67 -19.91
N LYS A 226 4.52 -6.49 -20.49
CA LYS A 226 3.64 -5.33 -20.29
C LYS A 226 2.20 -5.62 -20.71
N MET A 227 1.99 -6.25 -21.87
CA MET A 227 0.64 -6.55 -22.36
C MET A 227 -0.08 -7.56 -21.47
N ILE A 228 0.63 -8.62 -21.04
CA ILE A 228 0.06 -9.63 -20.16
C ILE A 228 -0.22 -9.04 -18.76
N ARG A 229 0.64 -8.16 -18.26
CA ARG A 229 0.43 -7.41 -17.01
C ARG A 229 -0.82 -6.53 -17.09
N PHE A 230 -1.02 -5.80 -18.20
CA PHE A 230 -2.24 -5.03 -18.41
C PHE A 230 -3.48 -5.92 -18.42
N TYR A 231 -3.40 -7.10 -19.02
CA TYR A 231 -4.51 -8.05 -19.01
C TYR A 231 -4.78 -8.61 -17.61
N ALA A 232 -3.74 -8.96 -16.86
CA ALA A 232 -3.85 -9.43 -15.48
C ALA A 232 -4.48 -8.36 -14.57
N ASP A 233 -3.98 -7.12 -14.61
CA ASP A 233 -4.52 -5.98 -13.87
C ASP A 233 -5.99 -5.70 -14.21
N PHE A 234 -6.36 -5.85 -15.49
CA PHE A 234 -7.74 -5.70 -15.92
C PHE A 234 -8.65 -6.78 -15.31
N CYS A 235 -8.21 -8.04 -15.33
CA CYS A 235 -8.96 -9.14 -14.74
C CYS A 235 -9.04 -9.01 -13.21
N GLU A 236 -7.95 -8.64 -12.53
CA GLU A 236 -7.88 -8.51 -11.06
C GLU A 236 -8.94 -7.55 -10.53
N ARG A 237 -9.15 -6.41 -11.21
CA ARG A 237 -10.19 -5.41 -10.85
C ARG A 237 -11.62 -5.95 -10.98
N ARG A 238 -11.81 -7.10 -11.64
CA ARG A 238 -13.11 -7.69 -11.94
C ARG A 238 -13.35 -9.05 -11.27
N VAL A 239 -12.34 -9.65 -10.64
CA VAL A 239 -12.43 -10.97 -9.98
C VAL A 239 -13.61 -11.06 -9.00
N SER A 240 -13.91 -9.99 -8.26
CA SER A 240 -15.02 -10.01 -7.30
C SER A 240 -16.42 -10.04 -7.94
N ASN A 241 -16.55 -9.57 -9.18
CA ASN A 241 -17.85 -9.36 -9.82
C ASN A 241 -18.06 -10.25 -11.06
N ASP A 242 -17.00 -10.84 -11.61
CA ASP A 242 -17.02 -11.58 -12.87
C ASP A 242 -16.25 -12.90 -12.76
N PRO A 243 -16.96 -14.06 -12.77
CA PRO A 243 -16.32 -15.37 -12.78
C PRO A 243 -15.39 -15.62 -13.98
N PHE A 244 -15.66 -14.99 -15.13
CA PHE A 244 -14.78 -15.12 -16.30
C PHE A 244 -13.43 -14.45 -16.06
N ALA A 245 -13.40 -13.37 -15.27
CA ALA A 245 -12.15 -12.68 -14.91
C ALA A 245 -11.19 -13.62 -14.17
N VAL A 246 -11.69 -14.50 -13.30
CA VAL A 246 -10.87 -15.50 -12.58
C VAL A 246 -10.17 -16.44 -13.56
N VAL A 247 -10.93 -16.98 -14.53
CA VAL A 247 -10.41 -17.91 -15.53
C VAL A 247 -9.36 -17.23 -16.43
N LYS A 248 -9.63 -16.00 -16.87
CA LYS A 248 -8.72 -15.23 -17.72
C LYS A 248 -7.47 -14.79 -16.96
N LEU A 249 -7.61 -14.36 -15.71
CA LEU A 249 -6.49 -14.03 -14.83
C LEU A 249 -5.57 -15.24 -14.63
N ARG A 250 -6.13 -16.43 -14.36
CA ARG A 250 -5.36 -17.67 -14.24
C ARG A 250 -4.56 -17.97 -15.51
N LYS A 251 -5.15 -17.76 -16.70
CA LYS A 251 -4.47 -17.91 -17.99
C LYS A 251 -3.33 -16.89 -18.14
N ALA A 252 -3.59 -15.62 -17.84
CA ALA A 252 -2.58 -14.55 -17.91
C ALA A 252 -1.39 -14.80 -16.98
N LEU A 253 -1.64 -15.17 -15.72
CA LEU A 253 -0.58 -15.50 -14.75
C LEU A 253 0.21 -16.76 -15.17
N SER A 254 -0.46 -17.75 -15.76
CA SER A 254 0.22 -18.93 -16.31
C SER A 254 1.15 -18.57 -17.47
N LEU A 255 0.74 -17.67 -18.36
CA LEU A 255 1.58 -17.15 -19.44
C LEU A 255 2.79 -16.35 -18.91
N LEU A 256 2.60 -15.52 -17.88
CA LEU A 256 3.73 -14.84 -17.21
C LEU A 256 4.74 -15.85 -16.66
N ARG A 257 4.26 -16.94 -16.06
CA ARG A 257 5.10 -17.99 -15.50
C ARG A 257 5.85 -18.75 -16.60
N GLU A 258 5.16 -19.14 -17.67
CA GLU A 258 5.75 -19.86 -18.81
C GLU A 258 6.86 -19.05 -19.50
N ASN A 259 6.69 -17.72 -19.57
CA ASN A 259 7.69 -16.81 -20.13
C ASN A 259 8.80 -16.41 -19.13
N GLY A 260 8.72 -16.84 -17.86
CA GLY A 260 9.69 -16.49 -16.82
C GLY A 260 9.60 -15.06 -16.29
N TRP A 261 8.48 -14.37 -16.52
CA TRP A 261 8.21 -12.99 -16.06
C TRP A 261 7.35 -12.93 -14.79
N ALA A 262 6.94 -14.08 -14.25
CA ALA A 262 6.15 -14.14 -13.04
C ALA A 262 6.99 -13.76 -11.80
N SER A 263 6.41 -12.92 -10.95
CA SER A 263 6.92 -12.61 -9.62
C SER A 263 6.44 -13.64 -8.59
N ILE A 264 6.97 -13.55 -7.36
CA ILE A 264 6.52 -14.38 -6.23
C ILE A 264 5.03 -14.12 -5.92
N ALA A 265 4.59 -12.87 -6.01
CA ALA A 265 3.18 -12.48 -5.81
C ALA A 265 2.28 -13.08 -6.90
N ASP A 266 2.73 -13.12 -8.15
CA ASP A 266 1.98 -13.73 -9.25
C ASP A 266 1.82 -15.23 -9.05
N CYS A 267 2.90 -15.90 -8.60
CA CYS A 267 2.89 -17.34 -8.35
C CYS A 267 1.97 -17.72 -7.17
N THR A 268 2.02 -16.96 -6.08
CA THR A 268 1.13 -17.17 -4.92
C THR A 268 -0.32 -16.90 -5.29
N ARG A 269 -0.57 -15.78 -5.99
CA ARG A 269 -1.91 -15.43 -6.48
C ARG A 269 -2.49 -16.49 -7.41
N LEU A 270 -1.68 -17.04 -8.31
CA LEU A 270 -2.09 -18.14 -9.20
C LEU A 270 -2.52 -19.38 -8.40
N VAL A 271 -1.81 -19.71 -7.32
CA VAL A 271 -2.14 -20.86 -6.46
C VAL A 271 -3.42 -20.65 -5.64
N ASP A 272 -3.74 -19.40 -5.29
CA ASP A 272 -4.98 -19.04 -4.61
C ASP A 272 -6.19 -19.05 -5.56
N LEU A 273 -5.97 -18.75 -6.85
CA LEU A 273 -7.01 -18.79 -7.90
C LEU A 273 -7.30 -20.19 -8.44
N LEU A 274 -6.47 -21.16 -8.12
CA LEU A 274 -6.73 -22.56 -8.40
C LEU A 274 -7.77 -23.04 -7.36
N ASP A 275 -9.03 -23.12 -7.79
CA ASP A 275 -10.17 -23.56 -6.96
C ASP A 275 -9.90 -24.90 -6.24
N ASP A 276 -10.61 -25.16 -5.14
CA ASP A 276 -10.59 -26.46 -4.43
C ASP A 276 -10.95 -27.68 -5.32
N GLY A 277 -11.48 -27.45 -6.52
CA GLY A 277 -11.76 -28.48 -7.53
C GLY A 277 -10.64 -28.72 -8.55
N THR A 278 -9.58 -27.91 -8.57
CA THR A 278 -8.37 -28.20 -9.34
C THR A 278 -7.49 -29.18 -8.57
N SER A 279 -6.87 -30.14 -9.26
CA SER A 279 -6.05 -31.15 -8.59
C SER A 279 -4.93 -30.46 -7.81
N ASP A 280 -4.72 -30.87 -6.56
CA ASP A 280 -3.56 -30.45 -5.77
C ASP A 280 -2.25 -30.69 -6.54
N ASP A 281 -2.22 -31.64 -7.49
CA ASP A 281 -1.12 -31.86 -8.42
C ASP A 281 -0.78 -30.63 -9.29
N ASP A 282 -1.79 -29.91 -9.81
CA ASP A 282 -1.57 -28.72 -10.64
C ASP A 282 -1.03 -27.55 -9.81
N ARG A 283 -1.49 -27.44 -8.55
CA ARG A 283 -1.00 -26.46 -7.57
C ARG A 283 0.44 -26.77 -7.18
N ILE A 284 0.75 -28.04 -6.92
CA ILE A 284 2.10 -28.52 -6.62
C ILE A 284 3.03 -28.25 -7.80
N ALA A 285 2.64 -28.61 -9.03
CA ALA A 285 3.44 -28.38 -10.23
C ALA A 285 3.73 -26.88 -10.45
N THR A 286 2.73 -26.03 -10.19
CA THR A 286 2.86 -24.58 -10.23
C THR A 286 3.89 -24.06 -9.23
N LEU A 287 3.80 -24.52 -7.98
CA LEU A 287 4.71 -24.14 -6.90
C LEU A 287 6.13 -24.67 -7.13
N GLU A 288 6.30 -25.90 -7.59
CA GLU A 288 7.61 -26.48 -7.89
C GLU A 288 8.32 -25.75 -9.04
N SER A 289 7.56 -25.29 -10.05
CA SER A 289 8.11 -24.43 -11.11
C SER A 289 8.53 -23.07 -10.56
N ALA A 290 7.68 -22.44 -9.74
CA ALA A 290 7.98 -21.15 -9.10
C ALA A 290 9.20 -21.22 -8.16
N LEU A 291 9.37 -22.33 -7.44
CA LEU A 291 10.52 -22.56 -6.56
C LEU A 291 11.83 -22.79 -7.33
N LYS A 292 11.79 -23.26 -8.59
CA LYS A 292 12.98 -23.30 -9.45
C LYS A 292 13.45 -21.89 -9.80
N ALA A 293 12.53 -20.96 -10.05
CA ALA A 293 12.84 -19.56 -10.34
C ALA A 293 13.21 -18.77 -9.07
N HIS A 294 12.55 -19.06 -7.94
CA HIS A 294 12.72 -18.35 -6.67
C HIS A 294 12.94 -19.30 -5.47
N PRO A 295 14.11 -19.96 -5.35
CA PRO A 295 14.34 -20.99 -4.32
C PRO A 295 14.29 -20.49 -2.87
N ASN A 296 14.56 -19.20 -2.64
CA ASN A 296 14.64 -18.59 -1.31
C ASN A 296 13.27 -18.13 -0.76
N SER A 297 12.18 -18.25 -1.52
CA SER A 297 10.88 -17.72 -1.11
C SER A 297 10.20 -18.59 -0.05
N VAL A 298 10.08 -18.08 1.18
CA VAL A 298 9.38 -18.76 2.29
C VAL A 298 7.92 -19.00 1.97
N GLU A 299 7.25 -18.03 1.35
CA GLU A 299 5.81 -18.08 1.06
C GLU A 299 5.48 -19.25 0.12
N LEU A 300 6.29 -19.44 -0.92
CA LEU A 300 6.13 -20.56 -1.86
C LEU A 300 6.39 -21.92 -1.18
N TRP A 301 7.43 -22.00 -0.34
CA TRP A 301 7.71 -23.21 0.43
C TRP A 301 6.59 -23.54 1.42
N LEU A 302 6.04 -22.56 2.12
CA LEU A 302 4.92 -22.75 3.06
C LEU A 302 3.65 -23.19 2.33
N ALA A 303 3.33 -22.59 1.18
CA ALA A 303 2.20 -22.99 0.36
C ALA A 303 2.36 -24.46 -0.09
N LEU A 304 3.55 -24.84 -0.57
CA LEU A 304 3.85 -26.23 -0.98
C LEU A 304 3.72 -27.21 0.19
N LEU A 305 4.29 -26.87 1.34
CA LEU A 305 4.25 -27.71 2.53
C LEU A 305 2.84 -27.88 3.05
N ARG A 306 2.00 -26.83 3.04
CA ARG A 306 0.59 -26.93 3.48
C ARG A 306 -0.20 -27.91 2.62
N ILE A 307 -0.04 -27.87 1.30
CA ILE A 307 -0.71 -28.81 0.39
C ILE A 307 -0.19 -30.24 0.63
N LYS A 308 1.14 -30.44 0.63
CA LYS A 308 1.73 -31.79 0.83
C LYS A 308 1.49 -32.38 2.22
N VAL A 309 1.27 -31.55 3.24
CA VAL A 309 0.93 -32.00 4.60
C VAL A 309 -0.54 -32.40 4.70
N ALA A 310 -1.43 -31.73 3.97
CA ALA A 310 -2.85 -32.07 3.93
C ALA A 310 -3.13 -33.36 3.14
N ASP A 311 -2.26 -33.71 2.18
CA ASP A 311 -2.35 -34.94 1.40
C ASP A 311 -2.06 -36.19 2.24
N ALA A 312 -3.12 -36.95 2.53
CA ALA A 312 -3.06 -38.19 3.31
C ALA A 312 -2.37 -39.36 2.57
N SER A 313 -2.11 -39.24 1.27
CA SER A 313 -1.48 -40.29 0.48
C SER A 313 0.05 -40.32 0.63
N LEU A 314 0.66 -39.19 0.99
CA LEU A 314 2.11 -39.05 1.11
C LEU A 314 2.66 -39.71 2.37
N SER A 315 3.79 -40.40 2.22
CA SER A 315 4.47 -41.00 3.36
C SER A 315 5.16 -39.93 4.21
N ARG A 316 5.25 -40.20 5.52
CA ARG A 316 5.99 -39.34 6.47
C ARG A 316 7.43 -39.03 6.05
N LYS A 317 8.08 -39.94 5.31
CA LYS A 317 9.45 -39.75 4.81
C LYS A 317 9.51 -38.74 3.67
N GLU A 318 8.51 -38.73 2.79
CA GLU A 318 8.42 -37.80 1.67
C GLU A 318 8.17 -36.39 2.17
N ILE A 319 7.24 -36.21 3.11
CA ILE A 319 6.97 -34.91 3.74
C ILE A 319 8.23 -34.38 4.45
N GLN A 320 8.93 -35.23 5.20
CA GLN A 320 10.19 -34.85 5.86
C GLN A 320 11.27 -34.44 4.84
N LYS A 321 11.34 -35.09 3.68
CA LYS A 321 12.27 -34.72 2.60
C LYS A 321 11.98 -33.30 2.09
N VAL A 322 10.71 -32.93 1.94
CA VAL A 322 10.30 -31.58 1.50
C VAL A 322 10.66 -30.53 2.56
N PHE A 323 10.43 -30.82 3.86
CA PHE A 323 10.88 -29.93 4.94
C PHE A 323 12.41 -29.73 4.94
N ASN A 324 13.17 -30.80 4.71
CA ASN A 324 14.63 -30.70 4.62
C ASN A 324 15.07 -29.86 3.40
N GLN A 325 14.39 -30.00 2.26
CA GLN A 325 14.65 -29.16 1.09
C GLN A 325 14.35 -27.68 1.38
N ALA A 326 13.20 -27.38 1.98
CA ALA A 326 12.82 -26.03 2.36
C ALA A 326 13.83 -25.38 3.32
N THR A 327 14.24 -26.10 4.37
CA THR A 327 15.21 -25.61 5.34
C THR A 327 16.61 -25.37 4.76
N THR A 328 16.99 -26.09 3.70
CA THR A 328 18.26 -25.84 2.98
C THR A 328 18.20 -24.71 1.97
N ALA A 329 17.04 -24.48 1.35
CA ALA A 329 16.88 -23.51 0.27
C ALA A 329 16.57 -22.09 0.77
N VAL A 330 15.86 -21.99 1.90
CA VAL A 330 15.45 -20.74 2.52
C VAL A 330 16.58 -20.14 3.37
N SER A 331 16.74 -18.83 3.29
CA SER A 331 17.66 -18.08 4.13
C SER A 331 17.39 -18.28 5.63
N ALA A 332 18.46 -18.36 6.41
CA ALA A 332 18.38 -18.77 7.81
C ALA A 332 17.64 -17.76 8.72
N GLU A 333 17.38 -16.53 8.26
CA GLU A 333 16.57 -15.53 8.96
C GLU A 333 15.06 -15.75 8.75
N ALA A 334 14.67 -16.25 7.58
CA ALA A 334 13.28 -16.34 7.14
C ALA A 334 12.70 -17.76 7.29
N VAL A 335 13.51 -18.74 7.72
CA VAL A 335 13.12 -20.16 7.83
C VAL A 335 12.23 -20.49 9.04
N LEU A 336 12.08 -19.57 10.00
CA LEU A 336 11.30 -19.80 11.23
C LEU A 336 9.87 -20.35 10.99
N PRO A 337 9.07 -19.79 10.07
CA PRO A 337 7.72 -20.30 9.79
C PRO A 337 7.71 -21.76 9.31
N VAL A 338 8.76 -22.19 8.59
CA VAL A 338 8.91 -23.58 8.14
C VAL A 338 9.09 -24.52 9.33
N TYR A 339 9.91 -24.12 10.31
CA TYR A 339 10.08 -24.88 11.56
C TYR A 339 8.81 -24.94 12.40
N GLN A 340 8.04 -23.85 12.47
CA GLN A 340 6.76 -23.82 13.17
C GLN A 340 5.77 -24.81 12.55
N LEU A 341 5.61 -24.78 11.22
CA LEU A 341 4.76 -25.73 10.51
C LEU A 341 5.25 -27.19 10.66
N ALA A 342 6.57 -27.41 10.66
CA ALA A 342 7.14 -28.74 10.90
C ALA A 342 6.83 -29.26 12.32
N VAL A 343 6.87 -28.39 13.32
CA VAL A 343 6.48 -28.74 14.70
C VAL A 343 5.00 -29.10 14.76
N ASP A 344 4.12 -28.27 14.21
CA ASP A 344 2.67 -28.52 14.23
C ASP A 344 2.32 -29.85 13.53
N TRP A 345 2.97 -30.12 12.38
CA TRP A 345 2.81 -31.39 11.67
C TRP A 345 3.36 -32.60 12.45
N THR A 346 4.54 -32.48 13.04
CA THR A 346 5.13 -33.57 13.84
C THR A 346 4.34 -33.84 15.12
N LEU A 347 3.74 -32.82 15.74
CA LEU A 347 2.81 -32.98 16.86
C LEU A 347 1.59 -33.81 16.47
N ALA A 348 1.03 -33.58 15.29
CA ALA A 348 -0.13 -34.32 14.80
C ALA A 348 0.20 -35.77 14.38
N THR A 349 1.40 -36.02 13.85
CA THR A 349 1.73 -37.30 13.19
C THR A 349 2.71 -38.21 13.95
N ALA A 350 3.61 -37.65 14.75
CA ALA A 350 4.70 -38.36 15.43
C ALA A 350 5.18 -37.59 16.68
N PRO A 351 4.34 -37.49 17.73
CA PRO A 351 4.64 -36.70 18.92
C PRO A 351 5.94 -37.13 19.62
N GLU A 352 6.37 -38.39 19.45
CA GLU A 352 7.60 -38.93 20.02
C GLU A 352 8.88 -38.32 19.40
N LYS A 353 8.81 -37.78 18.18
CA LYS A 353 9.95 -37.19 17.46
C LYS A 353 10.05 -35.68 17.60
N VAL A 354 8.97 -35.02 18.04
CA VAL A 354 8.88 -33.56 18.18
C VAL A 354 10.01 -32.99 19.03
N ARG A 355 10.36 -33.67 20.14
CA ARG A 355 11.49 -33.25 21.00
C ARG A 355 12.81 -33.15 20.24
N ARG A 356 13.10 -34.12 19.36
CA ARG A 356 14.32 -34.11 18.55
C ARG A 356 14.33 -32.96 17.54
N LEU A 357 13.18 -32.63 16.96
CA LEU A 357 13.05 -31.49 16.04
C LEU A 357 13.32 -30.16 16.75
N PHE A 358 12.78 -29.98 17.96
CA PHE A 358 13.10 -28.82 18.79
C PHE A 358 14.59 -28.73 19.11
N GLU A 359 15.22 -29.83 19.55
CA GLU A 359 16.65 -29.84 19.83
C GLU A 359 17.52 -29.50 18.62
N GLN A 360 17.15 -29.96 17.43
CA GLN A 360 17.80 -29.58 16.18
C GLN A 360 17.62 -28.09 15.86
N SER A 361 16.45 -27.51 16.14
CA SER A 361 16.22 -26.08 15.90
C SER A 361 17.06 -25.19 16.84
N PHE A 362 17.43 -25.67 18.02
CA PHE A 362 18.18 -24.87 18.99
C PHE A 362 19.62 -24.56 18.58
N THR A 363 20.21 -25.40 17.71
CA THR A 363 21.58 -25.22 17.19
C THR A 363 21.66 -24.32 15.96
N THR A 364 20.52 -23.83 15.47
CA THR A 364 20.42 -22.91 14.32
C THR A 364 20.61 -21.44 14.76
N LEU A 365 20.39 -20.48 13.85
CA LEU A 365 20.54 -19.06 14.15
C LEU A 365 19.62 -18.57 15.28
N VAL A 366 20.02 -17.47 15.94
CA VAL A 366 19.28 -16.82 17.03
C VAL A 366 17.81 -16.57 16.66
N ALA A 367 17.56 -16.11 15.43
CA ALA A 367 16.23 -15.80 14.90
C ALA A 367 15.27 -17.00 14.91
N VAL A 368 15.80 -18.22 14.81
CA VAL A 368 15.03 -19.47 14.84
C VAL A 368 15.09 -20.09 16.25
N SER A 369 16.28 -20.19 16.83
CA SER A 369 16.53 -20.82 18.12
C SER A 369 15.70 -20.19 19.25
N ALA A 370 15.64 -18.86 19.35
CA ALA A 370 14.96 -18.21 20.46
C ALA A 370 13.42 -18.33 20.41
N PRO A 371 12.74 -18.12 19.26
CA PRO A 371 11.31 -18.40 19.15
C PRO A 371 10.99 -19.90 19.35
N MET A 372 11.83 -20.80 18.83
CA MET A 372 11.61 -22.25 18.98
C MET A 372 11.74 -22.72 20.42
N LYS A 373 12.69 -22.17 21.20
CA LYS A 373 12.77 -22.43 22.66
C LYS A 373 11.50 -21.97 23.39
N THR A 374 10.93 -20.84 22.96
CA THR A 374 9.67 -20.33 23.53
C THR A 374 8.50 -21.28 23.23
N SER A 375 8.38 -21.73 21.99
CA SER A 375 7.36 -22.72 21.60
C SER A 375 7.55 -24.07 22.31
N TYR A 376 8.79 -24.49 22.53
CA TYR A 376 9.10 -25.73 23.26
C TYR A 376 8.64 -25.67 24.71
N LEU A 377 8.81 -24.54 25.41
CA LEU A 377 8.31 -24.37 26.77
C LEU A 377 6.78 -24.48 26.84
N ARG A 378 6.06 -23.90 25.87
CA ARG A 378 4.60 -24.04 25.77
C ARG A 378 4.20 -25.49 25.56
N TYR A 379 4.91 -26.20 24.68
CA TYR A 379 4.69 -27.63 24.46
C TYR A 379 4.95 -28.49 25.73
N LEU A 380 6.00 -28.20 26.50
CA LEU A 380 6.25 -28.90 27.76
C LEU A 380 5.15 -28.63 28.79
N ALA A 381 4.61 -27.40 28.82
CA ALA A 381 3.50 -27.07 29.71
C ALA A 381 2.20 -27.79 29.32
N THR A 382 1.89 -27.95 28.03
CA THR A 382 0.68 -28.66 27.59
C THR A 382 0.75 -30.16 27.81
N THR A 383 1.94 -30.76 27.76
CA THR A 383 2.14 -32.19 28.00
C THR A 383 2.09 -32.58 29.48
N GLY A 384 2.03 -31.62 30.40
CA GLY A 384 1.89 -31.88 31.84
C GLY A 384 3.12 -32.51 32.50
N VAL A 385 4.29 -32.43 31.86
CA VAL A 385 5.53 -33.03 32.38
C VAL A 385 6.18 -32.08 33.40
N ASP A 386 6.46 -32.60 34.61
CA ASP A 386 7.06 -31.85 35.73
C ASP A 386 8.52 -31.40 35.47
N ASP A 387 9.16 -31.93 34.42
CA ASP A 387 10.52 -31.57 34.00
C ASP A 387 10.64 -30.15 33.40
N TYR A 388 9.53 -29.44 33.25
CA TYR A 388 9.49 -28.06 32.71
C TYR A 388 10.52 -27.11 33.34
N ARG A 389 10.64 -27.12 34.68
CA ARG A 389 11.57 -26.24 35.41
C ARG A 389 13.03 -26.63 35.16
N ILE A 390 13.30 -27.93 34.99
CA ILE A 390 14.64 -28.47 34.69
C ILE A 390 15.04 -28.06 33.27
N GLU A 391 14.12 -28.23 32.32
CA GLU A 391 14.33 -27.86 30.93
C GLU A 391 14.50 -26.36 30.74
N TYR A 392 13.73 -25.52 31.45
CA TYR A 392 13.96 -24.09 31.48
C TYR A 392 15.37 -23.74 31.93
N ARG A 393 15.84 -24.30 33.05
CA ARG A 393 17.20 -24.05 33.55
C ARG A 393 18.28 -24.54 32.58
N ARG A 394 18.03 -25.63 31.85
CA ARG A 394 18.93 -26.11 30.78
C ARG A 394 18.98 -25.11 29.63
N LEU A 395 17.83 -24.65 29.15
CA LEU A 395 17.72 -23.75 28.00
C LEU A 395 18.18 -22.31 28.30
N ALA A 396 17.96 -21.84 29.53
CA ALA A 396 18.47 -20.55 30.01
C ALA A 396 20.01 -20.51 30.05
N LYS A 397 20.68 -21.66 30.17
CA LYS A 397 22.14 -21.77 30.09
C LYS A 397 22.66 -21.83 28.66
N THR A 398 21.86 -22.35 27.72
CA THR A 398 22.26 -22.46 26.31
C THR A 398 21.87 -21.18 25.56
N ARG A 399 22.77 -20.20 25.55
CA ARG A 399 22.59 -18.97 24.75
C ARG A 399 22.59 -19.29 23.25
N PRO A 400 21.83 -18.57 22.42
CA PRO A 400 21.04 -17.36 22.72
C PRO A 400 19.61 -17.66 23.21
N THR A 401 19.10 -16.89 24.16
CA THR A 401 17.67 -16.86 24.52
C THR A 401 17.04 -15.51 24.18
N SER A 402 15.75 -15.31 24.51
CA SER A 402 15.05 -14.05 24.27
C SER A 402 14.22 -13.61 25.48
N ALA A 403 13.92 -12.31 25.55
CA ALA A 403 12.99 -11.80 26.55
C ALA A 403 11.62 -12.50 26.47
N ALA A 404 11.16 -12.84 25.25
CA ALA A 404 9.93 -13.59 25.03
C ALA A 404 9.99 -15.01 25.64
N PHE A 405 11.14 -15.67 25.57
CA PHE A 405 11.36 -16.98 26.19
C PHE A 405 11.22 -16.91 27.71
N HIS A 406 11.88 -15.96 28.38
CA HIS A 406 11.76 -15.80 29.83
C HIS A 406 10.36 -15.37 30.26
N ARG A 407 9.73 -14.43 29.54
CA ARG A 407 8.38 -13.96 29.81
C ARG A 407 7.36 -15.10 29.71
N CYS A 408 7.42 -15.87 28.63
CA CYS A 408 6.58 -17.06 28.47
C CYS A 408 6.78 -18.04 29.63
N ALA A 409 8.01 -18.17 30.14
CA ALA A 409 8.27 -19.08 31.24
C ALA A 409 7.63 -18.61 32.55
N ILE A 410 7.73 -17.32 32.83
CA ILE A 410 7.11 -16.66 33.99
C ILE A 410 5.57 -16.78 33.92
N GLU A 411 4.96 -16.49 32.77
CA GLU A 411 3.51 -16.60 32.56
C GLU A 411 3.00 -18.05 32.77
N LEU A 412 3.75 -19.04 32.26
CA LEU A 412 3.41 -20.45 32.44
C LEU A 412 3.52 -20.91 33.90
N GLU A 413 4.49 -20.40 34.66
CA GLU A 413 4.60 -20.72 36.09
C GLU A 413 3.54 -19.98 36.92
N MET A 414 3.24 -18.71 36.62
CA MET A 414 2.19 -17.95 37.29
C MET A 414 0.79 -18.57 37.10
N SER A 415 0.56 -19.26 35.98
CA SER A 415 -0.71 -19.94 35.69
C SER A 415 -0.81 -21.36 36.28
N ARG A 416 0.25 -21.91 36.88
CA ARG A 416 0.24 -23.25 37.52
C ARG A 416 -0.43 -23.24 38.89
N ARG A 417 -1.10 -24.35 39.23
CA ARG A 417 -1.72 -24.63 40.53
C ARG A 417 -0.96 -25.78 41.25
N PRO A 418 -0.92 -25.84 42.60
CA PRO A 418 -1.73 -25.06 43.54
C PRO A 418 -1.18 -23.67 43.89
N HIS A 419 0.13 -23.41 43.78
CA HIS A 419 0.70 -22.05 43.89
C HIS A 419 1.98 -21.93 43.05
N PRO A 420 2.24 -20.74 42.44
CA PRO A 420 3.48 -20.50 41.72
C PRO A 420 4.68 -20.49 42.68
N ASP A 421 5.79 -21.10 42.27
CA ASP A 421 7.02 -21.10 43.05
C ASP A 421 7.69 -19.71 42.96
N VAL A 422 7.50 -18.90 44.01
CA VAL A 422 8.04 -17.52 44.10
C VAL A 422 9.58 -17.50 44.01
N GLN A 423 10.26 -18.55 44.49
CA GLN A 423 11.72 -18.63 44.40
C GLN A 423 12.15 -18.89 42.96
N TRP A 424 11.46 -19.80 42.27
CA TRP A 424 11.71 -20.06 40.85
C TRP A 424 11.41 -18.83 39.98
N LEU A 425 10.30 -18.12 40.24
CA LEU A 425 9.97 -16.89 39.53
C LEU A 425 11.06 -15.82 39.69
N LYS A 426 11.60 -15.67 40.90
CA LYS A 426 12.76 -14.79 41.14
C LYS A 426 13.97 -15.20 40.30
N GLU A 427 14.30 -16.49 40.28
CA GLU A 427 15.39 -17.02 39.44
C GLU A 427 15.16 -16.70 37.94
N ALA A 428 13.92 -16.87 37.47
CA ALA A 428 13.56 -16.61 36.08
C ALA A 428 13.68 -15.13 35.69
N HIS A 429 13.24 -14.22 36.56
CA HIS A 429 13.40 -12.78 36.37
C HIS A 429 14.87 -12.34 36.43
N GLU A 430 15.69 -12.90 37.32
CA GLU A 430 17.13 -12.61 37.37
C GLU A 430 17.85 -13.10 36.12
N ASN A 431 17.50 -14.27 35.59
CA ASN A 431 18.03 -14.75 34.31
C ASN A 431 17.65 -13.81 33.15
N ALA A 432 16.38 -13.37 33.11
CA ALA A 432 15.90 -12.43 32.11
C ALA A 432 16.64 -11.08 32.17
N ALA A 433 16.83 -10.54 33.38
CA ALA A 433 17.56 -9.29 33.60
C ALA A 433 19.05 -9.43 33.28
N SER A 434 19.64 -10.61 33.49
CA SER A 434 21.04 -10.86 33.14
C SER A 434 21.25 -10.85 31.63
N GLU A 435 20.40 -11.51 30.85
CA GLU A 435 20.57 -11.70 29.40
C GLU A 435 19.93 -10.58 28.57
N CYS A 436 18.74 -10.11 28.95
CA CYS A 436 17.97 -9.10 28.22
C CYS A 436 17.81 -7.78 28.99
N GLY A 437 18.78 -7.46 29.85
CA GLY A 437 18.73 -6.27 30.71
C GLY A 437 18.80 -4.92 29.98
N ASP A 438 18.95 -4.91 28.66
CA ASP A 438 18.89 -3.69 27.85
C ASP A 438 17.45 -3.32 27.48
N LEU A 439 16.49 -4.23 27.70
CA LEU A 439 15.06 -4.02 27.44
C LEU A 439 14.32 -3.52 28.70
N PRO A 440 13.68 -2.34 28.65
CA PRO A 440 12.90 -1.79 29.76
C PRO A 440 11.80 -2.70 30.30
N ASP A 441 11.10 -3.42 29.40
CA ASP A 441 9.96 -4.27 29.74
C ASP A 441 10.34 -5.42 30.68
N VAL A 442 11.58 -5.92 30.57
CA VAL A 442 12.08 -6.99 31.45
C VAL A 442 12.19 -6.49 32.88
N TRP A 443 12.67 -5.26 33.06
CA TRP A 443 12.78 -4.62 34.37
C TRP A 443 11.43 -4.23 34.96
N LEU A 444 10.51 -3.73 34.14
CA LEU A 444 9.15 -3.39 34.59
C LEU A 444 8.42 -4.64 35.10
N ALA A 445 8.45 -5.74 34.34
CA ALA A 445 7.87 -7.01 34.76
C ALA A 445 8.53 -7.55 36.03
N TYR A 446 9.84 -7.36 36.20
CA TYR A 446 10.52 -7.77 37.42
C TYR A 446 10.11 -6.92 38.63
N CYS A 447 9.99 -5.61 38.46
CA CYS A 447 9.53 -4.75 39.55
C CYS A 447 8.07 -5.04 39.93
N GLU A 448 7.20 -5.32 38.96
CA GLU A 448 5.82 -5.75 39.19
C GLU A 448 5.75 -7.02 40.04
N PHE A 449 6.54 -8.04 39.69
CA PHE A 449 6.68 -9.26 40.48
C PHE A 449 7.19 -8.97 41.90
N CYS A 450 8.22 -8.13 42.06
CA CYS A 450 8.74 -7.75 43.37
C CYS A 450 7.68 -7.04 44.21
N MET A 451 6.93 -6.10 43.67
CA MET A 451 5.87 -5.42 44.43
C MET A 451 4.78 -6.37 44.91
N ALA A 452 4.39 -7.36 44.09
CA ALA A 452 3.33 -8.30 44.44
C ALA A 452 3.79 -9.41 45.42
N HIS A 453 5.03 -9.91 45.30
CA HIS A 453 5.47 -11.12 46.03
C HIS A 453 6.71 -10.91 46.92
N ARG A 454 7.55 -9.90 46.66
CA ARG A 454 8.82 -9.62 47.36
C ARG A 454 9.13 -8.10 47.46
N PRO A 455 8.35 -7.31 48.22
CA PRO A 455 8.48 -5.85 48.23
C PRO A 455 9.87 -5.36 48.68
N GLU A 456 10.56 -6.17 49.48
CA GLU A 456 11.94 -5.98 49.94
C GLU A 456 12.97 -5.83 48.81
N LEU A 457 12.72 -6.39 47.62
CA LEU A 457 13.64 -6.37 46.48
C LEU A 457 13.38 -5.20 45.51
N THR A 458 12.21 -4.56 45.59
CA THR A 458 11.74 -3.60 44.58
C THR A 458 12.70 -2.41 44.40
N SER A 459 13.20 -1.84 45.49
CA SER A 459 14.13 -0.70 45.45
C SER A 459 15.48 -1.08 44.84
N ALA A 460 15.99 -2.28 45.16
CA ALA A 460 17.25 -2.80 44.63
C ALA A 460 17.15 -3.09 43.12
N VAL A 461 16.03 -3.67 42.67
CA VAL A 461 15.78 -3.95 41.24
C VAL A 461 15.62 -2.65 40.46
N TYR A 462 14.89 -1.66 40.99
CA TYR A 462 14.75 -0.34 40.37
C TYR A 462 16.11 0.34 40.16
N GLN A 463 16.97 0.35 41.20
CA GLN A 463 18.32 0.91 41.10
C GLN A 463 19.14 0.20 40.01
N ARG A 464 19.11 -1.14 39.97
CA ARG A 464 19.80 -1.92 38.92
C ARG A 464 19.30 -1.58 37.51
N ALA A 465 17.99 -1.41 37.33
CA ALA A 465 17.40 -1.01 36.06
C ALA A 465 17.88 0.37 35.60
N THR A 466 17.87 1.37 36.50
CA THR A 466 18.32 2.74 36.20
C THR A 466 19.81 2.82 35.84
N LEU A 467 20.64 1.92 36.39
CA LEU A 467 22.07 1.87 36.08
C LEU A 467 22.37 1.18 34.75
N ARG A 468 21.51 0.25 34.31
CA ARG A 468 21.73 -0.53 33.08
C ARG A 468 21.08 0.10 31.84
N LEU A 469 19.92 0.72 31.99
CA LEU A 469 19.19 1.34 30.88
C LEU A 469 19.73 2.74 30.60
N THR A 470 19.89 3.09 29.32
CA THR A 470 20.38 4.42 28.89
C THR A 470 19.53 5.00 27.76
N GLY A 471 19.52 6.33 27.64
CA GLY A 471 18.80 7.06 26.58
C GLY A 471 17.28 6.80 26.59
N HIS A 472 16.71 6.56 25.41
CA HIS A 472 15.28 6.33 25.21
C HIS A 472 14.73 5.12 26.01
N ALA A 473 15.56 4.11 26.27
CA ALA A 473 15.16 2.95 27.08
C ALA A 473 14.91 3.34 28.56
N ALA A 474 15.71 4.27 29.11
CA ALA A 474 15.53 4.77 30.47
C ALA A 474 14.27 5.63 30.60
N GLU A 475 13.96 6.46 29.59
CA GLU A 475 12.73 7.25 29.55
C GLU A 475 11.47 6.36 29.52
N HIS A 476 11.47 5.34 28.66
CA HIS A 476 10.38 4.35 28.59
C HIS A 476 10.19 3.62 29.92
N PHE A 477 11.30 3.22 30.57
CA PHE A 477 11.26 2.60 31.90
C PHE A 477 10.67 3.54 32.96
N ASN A 478 11.09 4.80 33.02
CA ASN A 478 10.60 5.76 34.02
C ASN A 478 9.10 6.06 33.84
N LEU A 479 8.64 6.20 32.60
CA LEU A 479 7.21 6.35 32.30
C LEU A 479 6.41 5.10 32.71
N GLY A 480 6.90 3.90 32.37
CA GLY A 480 6.28 2.64 32.76
C GLY A 480 6.23 2.45 34.28
N TRP A 481 7.33 2.78 34.96
CA TRP A 481 7.45 2.72 36.42
C TRP A 481 6.45 3.64 37.12
N THR A 482 6.32 4.88 36.63
CA THR A 482 5.35 5.85 37.18
C THR A 482 3.92 5.33 37.07
N ARG A 483 3.54 4.78 35.91
CA ARG A 483 2.21 4.17 35.71
C ARG A 483 1.95 2.99 36.64
N LEU A 484 2.97 2.17 36.86
CA LEU A 484 2.89 0.99 37.71
C LEU A 484 2.79 1.36 39.21
N LEU A 485 3.44 2.43 39.65
CA LEU A 485 3.24 3.01 40.98
C LEU A 485 1.84 3.62 41.16
N GLN A 486 1.29 4.28 40.13
CA GLN A 486 -0.08 4.79 40.18
C GLN A 486 -1.10 3.66 40.33
N ARG A 487 -0.97 2.59 39.53
CA ARG A 487 -1.85 1.41 39.63
C ARG A 487 -1.80 0.73 40.99
N SER A 488 -0.60 0.52 41.54
CA SER A 488 -0.47 -0.07 42.88
C SER A 488 -1.01 0.84 44.00
N SER A 489 -0.92 2.16 43.83
CA SER A 489 -1.56 3.13 44.74
C SER A 489 -3.09 3.12 44.62
N ASP A 490 -3.65 2.94 43.42
CA ASP A 490 -5.09 2.86 43.18
C ASP A 490 -5.70 1.54 43.70
N ASP A 491 -4.98 0.42 43.56
CA ASP A 491 -5.37 -0.88 44.15
C ASP A 491 -5.37 -0.84 45.70
N LEU A 492 -4.51 -0.01 46.31
CA LEU A 492 -4.53 0.29 47.75
C LEU A 492 -5.66 1.25 48.15
N ALA A 493 -6.23 2.00 47.19
CA ALA A 493 -7.28 3.00 47.42
C ALA A 493 -8.71 2.45 47.23
N LEU A 494 -8.89 1.22 46.73
CA LEU A 494 -10.17 0.51 46.78
C LEU A 494 -10.40 -0.02 48.20
N PRO A 495 -11.36 0.52 48.97
CA PRO A 495 -11.62 0.04 50.32
C PRO A 495 -12.16 -1.39 50.27
N ALA A 496 -11.72 -2.20 51.22
CA ALA A 496 -12.36 -3.44 51.62
C ALA A 496 -13.83 -3.17 52.03
N SER A 497 -14.74 -3.06 51.07
CA SER A 497 -16.18 -2.97 51.30
C SER A 497 -16.85 -4.28 50.88
N SER A 498 -16.69 -5.31 51.71
CA SER A 498 -17.82 -6.16 52.15
C SER A 498 -17.33 -7.20 53.17
N THR A 499 -16.99 -6.73 54.37
CA THR A 499 -17.29 -7.52 55.56
C THR A 499 -18.32 -6.77 56.39
N ARG A 500 -19.50 -7.42 56.50
CA ARG A 500 -20.58 -7.35 57.51
C ARG A 500 -21.97 -6.80 57.15
N ASN A 501 -22.92 -7.65 57.57
CA ASN A 501 -24.39 -7.60 57.73
C ASN A 501 -25.19 -7.75 56.42
N ASP A 502 -25.97 -8.82 56.20
CA ASP A 502 -26.72 -9.69 57.14
C ASP A 502 -26.42 -11.20 57.05
#